data_AF-A0A8S3J1D7-F1
#
_entry.id   AF-A0A8S3J1D7-F1
#
_cell.length_a   1.000
_cell.length_b   1.000
_cell.length_c   1.000
_cell.angle_alpha   90.00
_cell.angle_beta   90.00
_cell.angle_gamma   90.00
#
_symmetry.space_group_name_H-M   'P 1'
#
loop_
_entity.id
_entity.type
_entity.pdbx_description
1 polymer ?
#
loop_
_entity_poly.entity_id
_entity_poly.type
_entity_poly.pdbx_seq_one_letter_code
_entity_poly.pdbx_strand_id
1 'polypeptide(L)'
;FCFSNTVETEHTGRTIRYKFRGFGCPANQLMFARGRVDEESANVDIPEQISVADYFEQQYKRKLAYPHLPCIDATNGVSKRANWLPMELVKLVEWQRSLKPLDATQRARVSSKSIIKPLERYNQIMNIMQGRDFETDIHLKDLNIRVHKNEMLQLKARILTPPDIRYRHRQDKGEVIEHVDVGKWRISNRFYATPEINNCG
;
A
#
# COMPACT_ATOMS: atom_id res chain seq x y z
N PHE A 1 -8.27 -12.36 -0.47
CA PHE A 1 -7.09 -11.56 -0.85
C PHE A 1 -7.53 -10.27 -1.57
N CYS A 2 -7.59 -9.11 -0.90
CA CYS A 2 -7.97 -7.83 -1.51
C CYS A 2 -6.77 -6.87 -1.58
N PHE A 3 -5.98 -6.93 -2.64
CA PHE A 3 -5.26 -5.74 -3.12
C PHE A 3 -6.23 -5.00 -4.07
N SER A 4 -5.91 -3.77 -4.51
CA SER A 4 -6.30 -3.49 -5.89
C SER A 4 -5.62 -4.59 -6.70
N ASN A 5 -6.42 -5.50 -7.23
CA ASN A 5 -5.96 -6.77 -7.75
C ASN A 5 -5.76 -6.61 -9.26
N THR A 6 -5.09 -5.54 -9.71
CA THR A 6 -4.90 -5.31 -11.14
C THR A 6 -3.63 -6.01 -11.57
N VAL A 7 -3.76 -6.81 -12.61
CA VAL A 7 -2.65 -7.47 -13.25
C VAL A 7 -2.58 -7.05 -14.70
N GLU A 8 -1.39 -7.11 -15.30
CA GLU A 8 -1.19 -6.79 -16.69
C GLU A 8 -0.40 -7.87 -17.41
N THR A 9 -0.59 -7.94 -18.72
CA THR A 9 0.08 -8.91 -19.59
C THR A 9 0.29 -8.30 -20.96
N GLU A 10 1.31 -8.77 -21.67
CA GLU A 10 1.81 -8.21 -22.93
C GLU A 10 1.85 -9.25 -24.06
N HIS A 11 1.18 -10.40 -23.87
CA HIS A 11 1.22 -11.52 -24.81
C HIS A 11 0.59 -11.21 -26.20
N THR A 12 -0.29 -10.21 -26.29
CA THR A 12 -0.90 -9.74 -27.55
C THR A 12 -0.10 -8.64 -28.26
N GLY A 13 1.09 -8.29 -27.77
CA GLY A 13 1.89 -7.18 -28.27
C GLY A 13 1.43 -5.80 -27.77
N ARG A 14 0.44 -5.75 -26.88
CA ARG A 14 0.00 -4.55 -26.16
C ARG A 14 -0.16 -4.88 -24.69
N THR A 15 0.06 -3.91 -23.81
CA THR A 15 -0.20 -4.07 -22.37
C THR A 15 -1.70 -4.03 -22.12
N ILE A 16 -2.27 -5.14 -21.67
CA ILE A 16 -3.69 -5.24 -21.30
C ILE A 16 -3.79 -5.47 -19.80
N ARG A 17 -4.67 -4.69 -19.15
CA ARG A 17 -4.92 -4.77 -17.70
C ARG A 17 -6.19 -5.55 -17.41
N TYR A 18 -6.12 -6.40 -16.40
CA TYR A 18 -7.21 -7.22 -15.93
C TYR A 18 -7.36 -7.12 -14.42
N LYS A 19 -8.57 -7.32 -13.91
CA LYS A 19 -8.82 -7.54 -12.48
C LYS A 19 -8.67 -9.03 -12.18
N PHE A 20 -7.73 -9.35 -11.29
CA PHE A 20 -7.54 -10.67 -10.72
C PHE A 20 -8.72 -11.03 -9.80
N ARG A 21 -9.31 -12.20 -10.04
CA ARG A 21 -10.41 -12.79 -9.25
C ARG A 21 -9.94 -13.97 -8.40
N GLY A 22 -9.06 -14.81 -8.94
CA GLY A 22 -8.60 -16.01 -8.27
C GLY A 22 -7.61 -16.83 -9.08
N PHE A 23 -7.35 -18.05 -8.60
CA PHE A 23 -6.53 -19.05 -9.29
C PHE A 23 -7.40 -20.19 -9.80
N GLY A 24 -7.07 -20.71 -10.98
CA GLY A 24 -7.67 -21.90 -11.58
C GLY A 24 -6.73 -23.10 -11.57
N CYS A 25 -7.04 -24.09 -12.41
CA CYS A 25 -6.21 -25.27 -12.60
C CYS A 25 -4.87 -24.94 -13.29
N PRO A 26 -3.90 -25.87 -13.29
CA PRO A 26 -2.68 -25.78 -14.07
C PRO A 26 -2.92 -25.48 -15.55
N ALA A 27 -2.04 -24.71 -16.18
CA ALA A 27 -2.20 -24.27 -17.58
C ALA A 27 -2.28 -25.44 -18.58
N ASN A 28 -1.60 -26.56 -18.33
CA ASN A 28 -1.67 -27.77 -19.15
C ASN A 28 -2.95 -28.61 -18.94
N GLN A 29 -3.73 -28.33 -17.90
CA GLN A 29 -4.96 -29.08 -17.59
C GLN A 29 -6.22 -28.22 -17.77
N LEU A 30 -6.07 -26.91 -17.72
CA LEU A 30 -7.19 -25.98 -17.84
C LEU A 30 -7.63 -25.87 -19.29
N MET A 31 -8.72 -26.56 -19.63
CA MET A 31 -9.32 -26.56 -20.96
C MET A 31 -10.34 -25.42 -21.11
N PHE A 32 -10.45 -24.87 -22.31
CA PHE A 32 -11.53 -23.96 -22.67
C PHE A 32 -11.96 -24.12 -24.12
N ALA A 33 -13.23 -23.80 -24.38
CA ALA A 33 -13.79 -23.75 -25.72
C ALA A 33 -13.19 -22.58 -26.53
N ARG A 34 -12.41 -22.91 -27.57
CA ARG A 34 -11.88 -22.00 -28.57
C ARG A 34 -12.93 -21.83 -29.68
N GLY A 35 -13.41 -20.60 -29.88
CA GLY A 35 -14.40 -20.29 -30.92
C GLY A 35 -15.22 -19.03 -30.59
N ARG A 36 -15.60 -18.28 -31.62
CA ARG A 36 -16.58 -17.19 -31.54
C ARG A 36 -17.96 -17.85 -31.60
N VAL A 37 -18.77 -17.67 -30.56
CA VAL A 37 -20.22 -17.92 -30.71
C VAL A 37 -20.76 -16.64 -31.34
N ASP A 38 -20.68 -16.55 -32.66
CA ASP A 38 -21.43 -15.56 -33.40
C ASP A 38 -22.83 -16.18 -33.59
N GLU A 39 -23.86 -15.59 -32.96
CA GLU A 39 -25.23 -16.13 -32.95
C GLU A 39 -25.90 -16.19 -34.35
N GLU A 40 -25.23 -15.72 -35.40
CA GLU A 40 -25.79 -15.48 -36.74
C GLU A 40 -25.14 -16.27 -37.89
N SER A 41 -24.26 -17.24 -37.62
CA SER A 41 -23.67 -18.07 -38.68
C SER A 41 -23.83 -19.56 -38.40
N ALA A 42 -24.75 -20.19 -39.14
CA ALA A 42 -25.06 -21.61 -39.14
C ALA A 42 -23.96 -22.46 -39.80
N ASN A 43 -22.72 -22.36 -39.31
CA ASN A 43 -21.67 -23.34 -39.58
C ASN A 43 -21.10 -23.79 -38.24
N VAL A 44 -21.47 -25.00 -37.84
CA VAL A 44 -21.17 -25.59 -36.54
C VAL A 44 -19.72 -26.06 -36.55
N ASP A 45 -18.78 -25.12 -36.37
CA ASP A 45 -17.47 -25.47 -35.85
C ASP A 45 -17.66 -25.86 -34.38
N ILE A 46 -17.56 -27.17 -34.10
CA ILE A 46 -17.59 -27.71 -32.73
C ILE A 46 -16.54 -26.94 -31.93
N PRO A 47 -16.88 -26.33 -30.78
CA PRO A 47 -15.90 -25.58 -30.00
C PRO A 47 -14.76 -26.52 -29.60
N GLU A 48 -13.60 -26.32 -30.23
CA GLU A 48 -12.41 -27.12 -29.97
C GLU A 48 -11.98 -26.83 -28.52
N GLN A 49 -11.97 -27.87 -27.69
CA GLN A 49 -11.45 -27.79 -26.33
C GLN A 49 -9.93 -27.81 -26.42
N ILE A 50 -9.30 -26.71 -26.04
CA ILE A 50 -7.84 -26.56 -26.02
C ILE A 50 -7.37 -26.18 -24.62
N SER A 51 -6.20 -26.68 -24.22
CA SER A 51 -5.61 -26.25 -22.95
C SER A 51 -5.11 -24.82 -23.05
N VAL A 52 -5.02 -24.12 -21.91
CA VAL A 52 -4.42 -22.78 -21.89
C VAL A 52 -2.96 -22.84 -22.36
N ALA A 53 -2.19 -23.86 -21.96
CA ALA A 53 -0.80 -24.02 -22.40
C ALA A 53 -0.70 -24.14 -23.93
N ASP A 54 -1.48 -25.02 -24.54
CA ASP A 54 -1.45 -25.25 -25.99
C ASP A 54 -1.95 -24.03 -26.74
N TYR A 55 -2.98 -23.32 -26.23
CA TYR A 55 -3.48 -22.10 -26.85
C TYR A 55 -2.41 -21.00 -26.91
N PHE A 56 -1.65 -20.80 -25.83
CA PHE A 56 -0.58 -19.79 -25.83
C PHE A 56 0.60 -20.17 -26.72
N GLU A 57 0.91 -21.46 -26.83
CA GLU A 57 1.93 -21.95 -27.78
C GLU A 57 1.47 -21.78 -29.23
N GLN A 58 0.22 -22.13 -29.56
CA GLN A 58 -0.30 -22.05 -30.93
C GLN A 58 -0.60 -20.61 -31.39
N GLN A 59 -1.33 -19.83 -30.57
CA GLN A 59 -1.84 -18.51 -30.96
C GLN A 59 -0.78 -17.42 -30.85
N TYR A 60 0.03 -17.47 -29.78
CA TYR A 60 1.01 -16.42 -29.46
C TYR A 60 2.45 -16.87 -29.65
N LYS A 61 2.70 -18.13 -30.05
CA LYS A 61 4.05 -18.72 -30.16
C LYS A 61 4.83 -18.62 -28.85
N ARG A 62 4.11 -18.72 -27.72
CA ARG A 62 4.66 -18.63 -26.36
C ARG A 62 4.58 -19.98 -25.68
N LYS A 63 5.69 -20.72 -25.71
CA LYS A 63 5.85 -21.94 -24.94
C LYS A 63 6.07 -21.60 -23.46
N LEU A 64 5.17 -22.08 -22.60
CA LEU A 64 5.27 -21.90 -21.15
C LEU A 64 6.38 -22.78 -20.58
N ALA A 65 7.20 -22.24 -19.68
CA ALA A 65 8.26 -23.01 -19.02
C ALA A 65 7.72 -23.83 -17.84
N TYR A 66 6.65 -23.36 -17.21
CA TYR A 66 6.03 -23.91 -16.02
C TYR A 66 4.52 -24.13 -16.23
N PRO A 67 4.12 -24.98 -17.19
CA PRO A 67 2.71 -25.20 -17.51
C PRO A 67 1.92 -25.90 -16.38
N HIS A 68 2.62 -26.42 -15.36
CA HIS A 68 2.03 -27.01 -14.16
C HIS A 68 1.58 -25.95 -13.13
N LEU A 69 1.94 -24.68 -13.30
CA LEU A 69 1.47 -23.60 -12.43
C LEU A 69 0.01 -23.23 -12.73
N PRO A 70 -0.75 -22.80 -11.71
CA PRO A 70 -2.16 -22.45 -11.89
C PRO A 70 -2.32 -21.22 -12.77
N CYS A 71 -3.36 -21.21 -13.61
CA CYS A 71 -3.77 -20.00 -14.32
C CYS A 71 -4.44 -19.00 -13.37
N ILE A 72 -4.36 -17.73 -13.75
CA ILE A 72 -5.05 -16.63 -13.10
C ILE A 72 -6.42 -16.46 -13.77
N ASP A 73 -7.49 -16.44 -12.97
CA ASP A 73 -8.80 -15.96 -13.40
C ASP A 73 -8.78 -14.43 -13.40
N ALA A 74 -8.80 -13.86 -14.60
CA ALA A 74 -8.80 -12.41 -14.80
C ALA A 74 -10.05 -11.96 -15.57
N THR A 75 -10.57 -10.79 -15.24
CA THR A 75 -11.66 -10.15 -15.99
C THR A 75 -11.25 -8.76 -16.50
N ASN A 76 -11.61 -8.45 -17.74
CA ASN A 76 -11.43 -7.12 -18.32
C ASN A 76 -12.60 -6.17 -17.97
N GLY A 77 -13.51 -6.56 -17.08
CA GLY A 77 -14.64 -5.75 -16.61
C GLY A 77 -15.80 -5.62 -17.61
N VAL A 78 -15.60 -6.00 -18.88
CA VAL A 78 -16.61 -5.93 -19.95
C VAL A 78 -17.44 -7.22 -20.01
N SER A 79 -16.80 -8.37 -19.79
CA SER A 79 -17.46 -9.68 -19.78
C SER A 79 -17.36 -10.37 -18.43
N LYS A 80 -18.43 -11.08 -18.05
CA LYS A 80 -18.41 -12.00 -16.90
C LYS A 80 -17.49 -13.20 -17.15
N ARG A 81 -17.17 -13.51 -18.42
CA ARG A 81 -16.32 -14.64 -18.83
C ARG A 81 -14.91 -14.47 -18.27
N ALA A 82 -14.37 -15.58 -17.74
CA ALA A 82 -12.98 -15.65 -17.29
C ALA A 82 -12.01 -15.58 -18.46
N ASN A 83 -10.97 -14.76 -18.28
CA ASN A 83 -9.78 -14.79 -19.10
C ASN A 83 -8.74 -15.55 -18.29
N TRP A 84 -8.42 -16.77 -18.73
CA TRP A 84 -7.42 -17.59 -18.09
C TRP A 84 -6.04 -17.20 -18.58
N LEU A 85 -5.24 -16.62 -17.69
CA LEU A 85 -3.89 -16.15 -18.00
C LEU A 85 -2.86 -17.05 -17.30
N PRO A 86 -1.87 -17.62 -18.01
CA PRO A 86 -0.75 -18.29 -17.37
C PRO A 86 -0.02 -17.36 -16.39
N MET A 87 0.33 -17.86 -15.20
CA MET A 87 1.00 -17.06 -14.16
C MET A 87 2.32 -16.44 -14.66
N GLU A 88 3.03 -17.11 -15.56
CA GLU A 88 4.28 -16.62 -16.18
C GLU A 88 4.13 -15.35 -17.00
N LEU A 89 2.93 -15.11 -17.55
CA LEU A 89 2.69 -14.01 -18.50
C LEU A 89 2.06 -12.79 -17.83
N VAL A 90 1.90 -12.84 -16.51
CA VAL A 90 1.15 -11.85 -15.74
C VAL A 90 2.08 -11.10 -14.80
N LYS A 91 2.02 -9.77 -14.85
CA LYS A 91 2.73 -8.85 -13.97
C LYS A 91 1.72 -8.13 -13.07
N LEU A 92 2.10 -7.85 -11.82
CA LEU A 92 1.31 -6.95 -10.97
C LEU A 92 1.52 -5.52 -11.45
N VAL A 93 0.42 -4.79 -11.65
CA VAL A 93 0.52 -3.35 -11.96
C VAL A 93 1.18 -2.62 -10.79
N GLU A 94 2.09 -1.71 -11.08
CA GLU A 94 2.77 -0.92 -10.06
C GLU A 94 1.83 0.06 -9.34
N TRP A 95 2.30 0.64 -8.23
CA TRP A 95 1.62 1.71 -7.50
C TRP A 95 0.23 1.35 -6.93
N GLN A 96 0.01 0.06 -6.72
CA GLN A 96 -1.23 -0.47 -6.15
C GLN A 96 -1.21 -0.39 -4.61
N ARG A 97 -2.18 0.32 -4.02
CA ARG A 97 -2.29 0.45 -2.56
C ARG A 97 -2.79 -0.86 -1.94
N SER A 98 -2.04 -1.38 -0.96
CA SER A 98 -2.52 -2.46 -0.10
C SER A 98 -3.49 -1.92 0.96
N LEU A 99 -4.68 -2.51 1.04
CA LEU A 99 -5.69 -2.19 2.08
C LEU A 99 -5.72 -3.24 3.20
N LYS A 100 -4.91 -4.30 3.10
CA LYS A 100 -4.86 -5.34 4.12
C LYS A 100 -4.10 -4.87 5.35
N PRO A 101 -4.50 -5.29 6.56
CA PRO A 101 -3.71 -5.12 7.75
C PRO A 101 -2.31 -5.71 7.56
N LEU A 102 -1.31 -4.99 8.07
CA LEU A 102 0.07 -5.44 8.06
C LEU A 102 0.32 -6.39 9.23
N ASP A 103 1.09 -7.44 8.99
CA ASP A 103 1.58 -8.32 10.05
C ASP A 103 2.51 -7.56 11.03
N ALA A 104 2.73 -8.07 12.25
CA ALA A 104 3.62 -7.47 13.24
C ALA A 104 5.01 -7.16 12.67
N THR A 105 5.60 -8.09 11.90
CA THR A 105 6.91 -7.91 11.26
C THR A 105 6.88 -6.78 10.22
N GLN A 106 5.81 -6.73 9.41
CA GLN A 106 5.62 -5.68 8.40
C GLN A 106 5.39 -4.31 9.05
N ARG A 107 4.59 -4.25 10.11
CA ARG A 107 4.35 -3.03 10.90
C ARG A 107 5.64 -2.49 11.50
N ALA A 108 6.47 -3.37 12.08
CA ALA A 108 7.77 -2.96 12.62
C ALA A 108 8.66 -2.36 11.53
N ARG A 109 8.75 -2.99 10.35
CA ARG A 109 9.52 -2.46 9.21
C ARG A 109 9.03 -1.09 8.74
N VAL A 110 7.71 -0.90 8.64
CA VAL A 110 7.12 0.39 8.24
C VAL A 110 7.38 1.45 9.30
N SER A 111 7.24 1.09 10.59
CA SER A 111 7.51 2.00 11.70
C SER A 111 8.97 2.46 11.69
N SER A 112 9.92 1.53 11.62
CA SER A 112 11.35 1.86 11.59
C SER A 112 11.73 2.74 10.41
N LYS A 113 11.09 2.56 9.24
CA LYS A 113 11.32 3.43 8.06
C LYS A 113 10.65 4.81 8.18
N SER A 114 9.52 4.89 8.90
CA SER A 114 8.76 6.14 9.08
C SER A 114 9.37 7.04 10.16
N ILE A 115 10.04 6.46 11.15
CA ILE A 115 10.75 7.17 12.21
C ILE A 115 12.05 7.73 11.63
N ILE A 116 12.05 9.04 11.36
CA ILE A 116 13.19 9.77 10.77
C ILE A 116 13.44 10.98 11.67
N LYS A 117 14.72 11.29 11.93
CA LYS A 117 15.08 12.44 12.77
C LYS A 117 14.64 13.75 12.10
N PRO A 118 14.30 14.80 12.87
CA PRO A 118 13.83 16.07 12.29
C PRO A 118 14.75 16.67 11.22
N LEU A 119 16.07 16.67 11.44
CA LEU A 119 17.05 17.19 10.47
C LEU A 119 17.10 16.36 9.18
N GLU A 120 17.08 15.03 9.28
CA GLU A 120 17.06 14.14 8.12
C GLU A 120 15.75 14.32 7.33
N ARG A 121 14.62 14.42 8.02
CA ARG A 121 13.32 14.69 7.39
C ARG A 121 13.30 16.04 6.70
N TYR A 122 13.88 17.08 7.31
CA TYR A 122 14.05 18.39 6.69
C TYR A 122 14.83 18.28 5.37
N ASN A 123 16.01 17.64 5.40
CA ASN A 123 16.84 17.47 4.21
C ASN A 123 16.13 16.67 3.11
N GLN A 124 15.39 15.62 3.46
CA GLN A 124 14.59 14.85 2.51
C GLN A 124 13.51 15.70 1.84
N ILE A 125 12.78 16.51 2.62
CA ILE A 125 11.75 17.41 2.07
C ILE A 125 12.41 18.43 1.13
N MET A 126 13.51 19.06 1.54
CA MET A 126 14.21 20.04 0.71
C MET A 126 14.71 19.43 -0.61
N ASN A 127 15.26 18.21 -0.58
CA ASN A 127 15.70 17.51 -1.78
C ASN A 127 14.53 17.20 -2.73
N ILE A 128 13.39 16.73 -2.19
CA ILE A 128 12.17 16.49 -2.99
C ILE A 128 11.65 17.80 -3.62
N MET A 129 11.72 18.92 -2.89
CA MET A 129 11.28 20.23 -3.40
C MET A 129 12.20 20.77 -4.50
N GLN A 130 13.53 20.59 -4.36
CA GLN A 130 14.50 21.02 -5.37
C GLN A 130 14.30 20.31 -6.70
N GLY A 131 14.00 19.01 -6.67
CA GLY A 131 13.71 18.20 -7.86
C GLY A 131 12.35 18.43 -8.52
N ARG A 132 11.55 19.41 -8.04
CA ARG A 132 10.26 19.77 -8.65
C ARG A 132 10.33 21.12 -9.35
N ASP A 133 9.71 21.17 -10.51
CA ASP A 133 9.68 22.36 -11.38
C ASP A 133 8.30 23.04 -11.35
N PHE A 134 7.92 23.55 -10.17
CA PHE A 134 6.66 24.28 -9.97
C PHE A 134 6.49 25.49 -10.88
N GLU A 135 7.59 26.11 -11.31
CA GLU A 135 7.58 27.27 -12.22
C GLU A 135 7.18 26.91 -13.65
N THR A 136 7.23 25.62 -14.02
CA THR A 136 6.86 25.15 -15.36
C THR A 136 5.45 24.59 -15.43
N ASP A 137 4.83 24.33 -14.27
CA ASP A 137 3.49 23.76 -14.15
C ASP A 137 2.42 24.70 -14.73
N ILE A 138 1.68 24.22 -15.72
CA ILE A 138 0.68 25.02 -16.45
C ILE A 138 -0.48 25.44 -15.54
N HIS A 139 -0.89 24.57 -14.62
CA HIS A 139 -2.01 24.85 -13.72
C HIS A 139 -1.62 25.88 -12.66
N LEU A 140 -0.38 25.84 -12.16
CA LEU A 140 0.10 26.86 -11.23
C LEU A 140 0.22 28.24 -11.88
N LYS A 141 0.63 28.29 -13.15
CA LYS A 141 0.68 29.54 -13.94
C LYS A 141 -0.71 30.11 -14.16
N ASP A 142 -1.68 29.29 -14.57
CA ASP A 142 -3.06 29.72 -14.81
C ASP A 142 -3.71 30.31 -13.54
N LEU A 143 -3.33 29.78 -12.37
CA LEU A 143 -3.79 30.25 -11.07
C LEU A 143 -2.92 31.37 -10.46
N ASN A 144 -1.86 31.83 -11.14
CA ASN A 144 -0.88 32.81 -10.64
C ASN A 144 -0.26 32.42 -9.27
N ILE A 145 -0.07 31.13 -9.02
CA ILE A 145 0.52 30.60 -7.78
C ILE A 145 2.04 30.47 -7.96
N ARG A 146 2.81 30.99 -7.00
CA ARG A 146 4.27 30.84 -6.93
C ARG A 146 4.67 30.06 -5.69
N VAL A 147 5.56 29.09 -5.86
CA VAL A 147 6.05 28.23 -4.77
C VAL A 147 7.53 28.50 -4.53
N HIS A 148 7.87 28.99 -3.35
CA HIS A 148 9.26 29.14 -2.92
C HIS A 148 9.84 27.79 -2.48
N LYS A 149 10.74 27.21 -3.28
CA LYS A 149 11.27 25.84 -3.04
C LYS A 149 12.61 25.78 -2.29
N ASN A 150 13.32 26.91 -2.19
CA ASN A 150 14.69 26.95 -1.68
C ASN A 150 14.78 27.01 -0.16
N GLU A 151 13.69 27.38 0.53
CA GLU A 151 13.66 27.48 1.98
C GLU A 151 12.27 27.20 2.55
N MET A 152 12.23 26.72 3.80
CA MET A 152 10.99 26.63 4.57
C MET A 152 10.73 27.96 5.27
N LEU A 153 9.45 28.25 5.52
CA LEU A 153 9.03 29.44 6.25
C LEU A 153 9.70 29.51 7.63
N GLN A 154 10.38 30.62 7.90
CA GLN A 154 10.99 30.89 9.20
C GLN A 154 10.01 31.62 10.12
N LEU A 155 9.83 31.11 11.33
CA LEU A 155 8.89 31.65 12.32
C LEU A 155 9.60 31.83 13.67
N LYS A 156 9.28 32.92 14.37
CA LYS A 156 9.72 33.13 15.76
C LYS A 156 8.85 32.29 16.69
N ALA A 157 9.48 31.40 17.45
CA ALA A 157 8.83 30.58 18.47
C ALA A 157 9.36 30.93 19.86
N ARG A 158 8.63 30.51 20.90
CA ARG A 158 9.05 30.62 22.30
C ARG A 158 8.92 29.27 22.99
N ILE A 159 9.87 28.97 23.87
CA ILE A 159 9.81 27.81 24.74
C ILE A 159 9.16 28.27 26.05
N LEU A 160 8.05 27.66 26.42
CA LEU A 160 7.39 27.97 27.69
C LEU A 160 8.12 27.24 28.82
N THR A 161 8.29 27.92 29.95
CA THR A 161 8.83 27.29 31.16
C THR A 161 7.89 26.16 31.57
N PRO A 162 8.41 24.94 31.78
CA PRO A 162 7.59 23.82 32.16
C PRO A 162 7.02 24.04 33.59
N PRO A 163 5.80 23.56 33.87
CA PRO A 163 5.21 23.67 35.20
C PRO A 163 5.86 22.68 36.16
N ASP A 164 5.88 23.04 37.44
CA ASP A 164 6.24 22.13 38.52
C ASP A 164 5.08 21.20 38.87
N ILE A 165 5.41 19.97 39.26
CA ILE A 165 4.42 18.95 39.60
C ILE A 165 4.43 18.74 41.11
N ARG A 166 3.26 18.92 41.72
CA ARG A 166 3.08 18.79 43.17
C ARG A 166 2.55 17.40 43.52
N TYR A 167 3.22 16.79 44.48
CA TYR A 167 2.83 15.54 45.11
C TYR A 167 2.65 15.74 46.61
N ARG A 168 1.95 14.80 47.25
CA ARG A 168 1.82 14.74 48.71
C ARG A 168 2.59 13.54 49.23
N HIS A 169 3.26 13.69 50.37
CA HIS A 169 3.91 12.56 51.03
C HIS A 169 2.87 11.68 51.76
N ARG A 170 3.06 10.35 51.73
CA ARG A 170 2.08 9.40 52.31
C ARG A 170 2.13 9.37 53.84
N GLN A 171 3.32 9.54 54.40
CA GLN A 171 3.57 9.42 55.85
C GLN A 171 3.61 10.79 56.56
N ASP A 172 3.79 11.87 55.80
CA ASP A 172 3.91 13.22 56.33
C ASP A 172 3.10 14.15 55.42
N LYS A 173 2.41 15.16 55.95
CA LYS A 173 1.54 16.03 55.12
C LYS A 173 2.32 17.03 54.26
N GLY A 174 3.65 16.88 54.17
CA GLY A 174 4.53 17.72 53.37
C GLY A 174 4.25 17.62 51.86
N GLU A 175 4.26 18.77 51.19
CA GLU A 175 4.24 18.86 49.74
C GLU A 175 5.64 18.56 49.17
N VAL A 176 5.70 17.76 48.11
CA VAL A 176 6.93 17.49 47.36
C VAL A 176 6.73 18.02 45.95
N ILE A 177 7.70 18.82 45.49
CA ILE A 177 7.69 19.39 44.15
C ILE A 177 8.69 18.63 43.28
N GLU A 178 8.22 18.12 42.15
CA GLU A 178 9.05 17.49 41.12
C GLU A 178 9.13 18.43 39.91
N HIS A 179 10.34 18.65 39.42
CA HIS A 179 10.58 19.51 38.27
C HIS A 179 10.40 18.74 36.96
N VAL A 180 9.74 19.37 36.00
CA VAL A 180 9.56 18.83 34.65
C VAL A 180 10.73 19.26 33.77
N ASP A 181 11.40 18.29 33.17
CA ASP A 181 12.48 18.51 32.21
C ASP A 181 12.07 17.99 30.82
N VAL A 182 12.07 18.88 29.82
CA VAL A 182 11.66 18.61 28.43
C VAL A 182 10.33 17.82 28.35
N GLY A 183 9.33 18.25 29.14
CA GLY A 183 8.00 17.61 29.17
C GLY A 183 7.96 16.23 29.84
N LYS A 184 9.01 15.85 30.57
CA LYS A 184 9.10 14.59 31.31
C LYS A 184 9.38 14.86 32.79
N TRP A 185 8.86 13.99 33.64
CA TRP A 185 9.19 13.97 35.07
C TRP A 185 9.14 12.52 35.55
N ARG A 186 9.80 12.25 36.68
CA ARG A 186 9.79 10.92 37.29
C ARG A 186 8.74 10.88 38.40
N ILE A 187 7.89 9.85 38.39
CA ILE A 187 7.02 9.57 39.52
C ILE A 187 7.80 8.77 40.56
N SER A 188 7.95 9.33 41.76
CA SER A 188 8.72 8.74 42.86
C SER A 188 7.82 7.94 43.83
N ASN A 189 6.87 7.16 43.31
CA ASN A 189 5.83 6.45 44.08
C ASN A 189 5.06 7.38 45.05
N ARG A 190 4.81 8.61 44.61
CA ARG A 190 4.06 9.64 45.33
C ARG A 190 2.81 9.98 44.53
N PHE A 191 1.72 10.25 45.23
CA PHE A 191 0.47 10.70 44.66
C PHE A 191 0.03 11.94 45.41
N TYR A 192 -0.70 12.85 44.74
CA TYR A 192 -1.28 14.00 45.44
C TYR A 192 -2.41 13.58 46.40
N ALA A 193 -3.22 12.59 45.98
CA ALA A 193 -4.22 11.93 46.80
C ALA A 193 -4.29 10.44 46.43
N THR A 194 -4.46 9.57 47.41
CA THR A 194 -4.63 8.12 47.23
C THR A 194 -6.00 7.69 47.75
N PRO A 195 -6.91 7.20 46.89
CA PRO A 195 -8.15 6.59 47.35
C PRO A 195 -7.87 5.21 47.98
N GLU A 196 -8.71 4.79 48.92
CA GLU A 196 -8.68 3.43 49.47
C GLU A 196 -9.25 2.45 48.43
N ILE A 197 -8.53 1.35 48.18
CA ILE A 197 -8.98 0.31 47.27
C ILE A 197 -9.66 -0.77 48.09
N ASN A 198 -10.99 -0.77 48.09
CA ASN A 198 -11.80 -1.66 48.91
C ASN A 198 -12.06 -3.03 48.26
N ASN A 199 -11.83 -3.17 46.97
CA ASN A 199 -11.91 -4.44 46.22
C ASN A 199 -10.91 -4.43 45.07
N CYS A 200 -10.00 -5.39 45.04
CA CYS A 200 -9.22 -5.75 43.85
C CYS A 200 -9.76 -7.09 43.35
N GLY A 201 -10.43 -7.08 42.20
CA GLY A 201 -10.86 -8.30 41.50
C GLY A 201 -9.77 -8.89 40.64
#